data_AF-A0A0P9KW22-F1
#
_entry.id   AF-A0A0P9KW22-F1
#
_cell.length_a   1.000
_cell.length_b   1.000
_cell.length_c   1.000
_cell.angle_alpha   90.00
_cell.angle_beta   90.00
_cell.angle_gamma   90.00
#
_symmetry.space_group_name_H-M   'P 1'
#
loop_
_entity.id
_entity.type
_entity.pdbx_description
1 polymer ?
#
loop_
_entity_poly.entity_id
_entity_poly.type
_entity_poly.pdbx_seq_one_letter_code
_entity_poly.pdbx_strand_id
1 'polypeptide(L)'
;MAMLTVRNLPDDVHRALRVRAAQHGHSTEAEVREILAIAVKPETRVRLGEALAALGRKIGLTNEDFEVFNQVRDKTPAEPLRFE
;
A
#
# COMPACT_ATOMS: atom_id res chain seq x y z
N MET A 1 0.05 -3.84 15.22
CA MET A 1 -1.21 -3.43 14.55
C MET A 1 -1.28 -1.91 14.62
N ALA A 2 -1.57 -1.25 13.50
CA ALA A 2 -1.80 0.19 13.52
C ALA A 2 -3.22 0.46 14.05
N MET A 3 -3.37 1.49 14.89
CA MET A 3 -4.65 1.95 15.42
C MET A 3 -5.02 3.29 14.77
N LEU A 4 -6.24 3.41 14.27
CA LEU A 4 -6.77 4.64 13.66
C LEU A 4 -8.04 5.03 14.42
N THR A 5 -8.10 6.28 14.89
CA THR A 5 -9.29 6.82 15.56
C THR A 5 -9.86 7.97 14.72
N VAL A 6 -11.09 7.82 14.24
CA VAL A 6 -11.83 8.88 13.55
C VAL A 6 -12.72 9.58 14.57
N ARG A 7 -12.48 10.88 14.79
CA ARG A 7 -13.27 11.70 15.74
C ARG A 7 -14.36 12.46 14.99
N ASN A 8 -15.46 12.77 15.68
CA ASN A 8 -16.60 13.56 15.16
C ASN A 8 -17.22 12.97 13.88
N LEU A 9 -17.33 11.64 13.81
CA LEU A 9 -18.03 10.98 12.71
C LEU A 9 -19.53 11.27 12.84
N PRO A 10 -20.18 11.83 11.81
CA PRO A 10 -21.62 12.06 11.83
C PRO A 10 -22.40 10.76 12.10
N ASP A 11 -23.47 10.85 12.91
CA ASP A 11 -24.23 9.68 13.37
C ASP A 11 -24.91 8.92 12.21
N ASP A 12 -25.32 9.64 11.17
CA ASP A 12 -25.87 9.07 9.95
C ASP A 12 -24.85 8.20 9.21
N VAL A 13 -23.59 8.66 9.11
CA VAL A 13 -22.48 7.90 8.52
C VAL A 13 -22.16 6.66 9.36
N HIS A 14 -22.10 6.79 10.69
CA HIS A 14 -21.89 5.64 11.56
C HIS A 14 -23.00 4.59 11.42
N ARG A 15 -24.26 5.02 11.34
CA ARG A 15 -25.41 4.13 11.12
C ARG A 15 -25.33 3.44 9.75
N ALA A 16 -25.00 4.19 8.69
CA ALA A 16 -24.85 3.65 7.35
C ALA A 16 -23.75 2.58 7.28
N LEU A 17 -22.59 2.83 7.91
CA LEU A 17 -21.50 1.87 8.02
C LEU A 17 -21.93 0.59 8.74
N ARG A 18 -22.67 0.71 9.84
CA ARG A 18 -23.16 -0.46 10.58
C ARG A 18 -24.14 -1.30 9.77
N VAL A 19 -25.06 -0.67 9.02
CA VAL A 19 -26.00 -1.37 8.14
C VAL A 19 -25.26 -2.08 7.03
N ARG A 20 -24.31 -1.41 6.38
CA ARG A 20 -23.48 -1.98 5.31
C ARG A 20 -22.65 -3.17 5.80
N ALA A 21 -22.01 -3.04 6.96
CA ALA A 21 -21.26 -4.13 7.58
C ALA A 21 -22.15 -5.36 7.86
N ALA A 22 -23.37 -5.14 8.36
CA ALA A 22 -24.33 -6.22 8.59
C ALA A 22 -24.76 -6.91 7.28
N GLN A 23 -24.91 -6.16 6.18
CA GLN A 23 -25.22 -6.71 4.86
C GLN A 23 -24.09 -7.59 4.31
N HIS A 24 -22.83 -7.23 4.58
CA HIS A 24 -21.67 -8.01 4.17
C HIS A 24 -21.29 -9.12 5.16
N GLY A 25 -21.97 -9.23 6.31
CA GLY A 25 -21.63 -10.22 7.35
C GLY A 25 -20.31 -9.90 8.06
N HIS A 26 -19.95 -8.63 8.14
CA HIS A 26 -18.71 -8.14 8.75
C HIS A 26 -19.00 -7.29 10.00
N SER A 27 -17.98 -7.13 10.85
CA SER A 27 -18.03 -6.10 11.89
C SER A 27 -17.88 -4.72 11.26
N THR A 28 -18.39 -3.68 11.92
CA THR A 28 -18.23 -2.30 11.44
C THR A 28 -16.75 -1.93 11.25
N GLU A 29 -15.86 -2.42 12.12
CA GLU A 29 -14.42 -2.19 11.98
C GLU A 29 -13.83 -2.89 10.75
N ALA A 30 -14.27 -4.12 10.46
CA ALA A 30 -13.84 -4.85 9.27
C ALA A 30 -14.30 -4.13 8.00
N GLU A 31 -15.54 -3.66 7.95
CA GLU A 31 -16.07 -2.88 6.82
C GLU A 31 -15.28 -1.58 6.61
N VAL A 32 -15.00 -0.83 7.69
CA VAL A 32 -14.19 0.40 7.60
C VAL A 32 -12.80 0.10 7.08
N ARG A 33 -12.17 -1.00 7.54
CA ARG A 33 -10.85 -1.41 7.07
C ARG A 33 -10.85 -1.74 5.58
N GLU A 34 -11.89 -2.41 5.10
CA GLU A 34 -12.04 -2.76 3.69
C GLU A 34 -12.27 -1.53 2.81
N ILE A 35 -13.16 -0.62 3.22
CA ILE A 35 -13.37 0.67 2.55
C ILE A 35 -12.06 1.45 2.43
N LEU A 36 -11.29 1.53 3.52
CA LEU A 36 -9.99 2.20 3.51
C LEU A 36 -8.99 1.49 2.59
N ALA A 37 -8.95 0.15 2.59
CA ALA A 37 -8.08 -0.62 1.73
C ALA A 37 -8.37 -0.36 0.25
N ILE A 38 -9.64 -0.39 -0.16
CA ILE A 38 -10.07 -0.11 -1.54
C ILE A 38 -9.73 1.34 -1.92
N ALA A 39 -10.00 2.31 -1.03
CA ALA A 39 -9.76 3.73 -1.30
C ALA A 39 -8.27 4.06 -1.48
N VAL A 40 -7.37 3.43 -0.70
CA VAL A 40 -5.93 3.72 -0.72
C VAL A 40 -5.12 2.76 -1.60
N LYS A 41 -5.70 1.62 -2.00
CA LYS A 41 -5.12 0.63 -2.91
C LYS A 41 -6.13 0.27 -4.00
N PRO A 42 -6.44 1.20 -4.91
CA PRO A 42 -7.35 0.89 -6.01
C PRO A 42 -6.79 -0.26 -6.84
N GLU A 43 -7.65 -1.11 -7.39
CA GLU A 43 -7.23 -2.26 -8.22
C GLU A 43 -6.45 -1.83 -9.47
N THR A 44 -6.69 -0.60 -9.95
CA THR A 44 -5.95 0.03 -11.03
C THR A 44 -4.52 0.43 -10.66
N ARG A 45 -4.15 0.35 -9.36
CA ARG A 45 -2.79 0.61 -8.92
C ARG A 45 -1.88 -0.48 -9.44
N VAL A 46 -1.07 -0.13 -10.44
CA VAL A 46 0.02 -0.97 -10.90
C VAL A 46 0.97 -1.23 -9.73
N ARG A 47 1.04 -2.49 -9.28
CA ARG A 47 2.04 -2.95 -8.31
C ARG A 47 3.37 -3.07 -9.05
N LEU A 48 3.97 -1.93 -9.40
CA LEU A 48 5.13 -1.85 -10.29
C LEU A 48 6.26 -2.80 -9.88
N GLY A 49 6.58 -2.87 -8.58
CA GLY A 49 7.59 -3.80 -8.07
C GLY A 49 7.24 -5.27 -8.30
N GLU A 50 5.98 -5.65 -8.16
CA GLU A 50 5.52 -7.02 -8.42
C GLU A 50 5.49 -7.34 -9.92
N ALA A 51 5.06 -6.38 -10.75
CA ALA A 51 5.08 -6.52 -12.21
C ALA A 51 6.52 -6.68 -12.75
N LEU A 52 7.45 -5.85 -12.27
CA LEU A 52 8.88 -5.96 -12.60
C LEU A 52 9.48 -7.29 -12.10
N ALA A 53 9.15 -7.71 -10.88
CA ALA A 53 9.62 -9.00 -10.35
C ALA A 53 9.06 -10.20 -11.13
N ALA A 54 7.79 -10.14 -11.56
CA ALA A 54 7.18 -11.17 -12.41
C ALA A 54 7.87 -11.23 -13.78
N LEU A 55 8.14 -10.07 -14.39
CA LEU A 55 8.88 -9.99 -15.64
C LEU A 55 10.29 -10.57 -15.48
N GLY A 56 11.04 -10.16 -14.46
CA GLY A 56 12.39 -10.66 -14.18
C GLY A 56 12.45 -12.17 -14.03
N ARG A 57 11.51 -12.76 -13.28
CA ARG A 57 11.38 -14.22 -13.17
C ARG A 57 11.08 -14.90 -14.51
N LYS A 58 10.22 -14.31 -15.35
CA LYS A 58 9.88 -14.86 -16.67
C LYS A 58 11.08 -14.91 -17.62
N ILE A 59 11.98 -13.93 -17.53
CA ILE A 59 13.18 -13.86 -18.37
C ILE A 59 14.42 -14.50 -17.72
N GLY A 60 14.28 -15.07 -16.51
CA GLY A 60 15.35 -15.79 -15.82
C GLY A 60 16.39 -14.91 -15.12
N LEU A 61 16.08 -13.65 -14.83
CA LEU A 61 16.99 -12.79 -14.06
C LEU A 61 17.20 -13.36 -12.66
N THR A 62 18.46 -13.44 -12.28
CA THR A 62 18.96 -13.88 -10.97
C THR A 62 19.59 -12.70 -10.23
N ASN A 63 19.87 -12.86 -8.94
CA ASN A 63 20.57 -11.82 -8.18
C ASN A 63 21.96 -11.52 -8.74
N GLU A 64 22.62 -12.51 -9.36
CA GLU A 64 23.94 -12.38 -9.98
C GLU A 64 23.93 -11.36 -11.13
N ASP A 65 22.84 -11.33 -11.92
CA ASP A 65 22.65 -10.36 -13.01
C ASP A 65 22.59 -8.90 -12.50
N PHE A 66 22.22 -8.70 -11.23
CA PHE A 66 22.14 -7.38 -10.61
C PHE A 66 23.43 -6.95 -9.92
N GLU A 67 24.41 -7.84 -9.72
CA GLU A 67 25.67 -7.48 -9.04
C GLU A 67 26.48 -6.42 -9.80
N VAL A 68 26.30 -6.31 -11.12
CA VAL A 68 26.92 -5.24 -11.93
C VAL A 68 26.51 -3.84 -11.44
N PHE A 69 25.30 -3.68 -10.90
CA PHE A 69 24.85 -2.39 -10.37
C PHE A 69 25.66 -1.95 -9.15
N ASN A 70 26.19 -2.89 -8.34
CA ASN A 70 27.06 -2.55 -7.21
C ASN A 70 28.42 -2.00 -7.63
N GLN A 71 28.83 -2.26 -8.89
CA GLN A 71 30.09 -1.77 -9.46
C GLN A 71 29.93 -0.40 -10.11
N VAL A 72 28.78 -0.12 -10.73
CA VAL A 72 28.55 1.11 -11.51
C VAL A 72 27.81 2.19 -10.72
N ARG A 73 27.01 1.81 -9.71
CA ARG A 73 26.19 2.76 -8.95
C ARG A 73 27.06 3.71 -8.14
N ASP A 74 26.69 5.00 -8.17
CA ASP A 74 27.24 6.01 -7.28
C ASP A 74 26.92 5.66 -5.81
N LYS A 75 27.97 5.54 -5.01
CA LYS A 75 27.91 5.21 -3.58
C LYS A 75 27.96 6.45 -2.71
N THR A 76 28.04 7.64 -3.30
CA THR A 76 28.00 8.90 -2.57
C THR A 76 26.67 8.99 -1.83
N PRO A 77 26.69 9.11 -0.49
CA PRO A 77 25.46 9.28 0.27
C PRO A 77 24.72 10.54 -0.19
N ALA A 78 23.39 10.46 -0.26
CA ALA A 78 22.61 11.65 -0.59
C ALA A 78 22.81 12.72 0.49
N GLU A 79 23.05 13.96 0.07
CA GLU A 79 23.07 15.08 1.00
C GLU A 79 21.66 15.35 1.54
N PRO A 80 21.46 15.43 2.86
CA PRO A 80 20.17 15.76 3.44
C PRO A 80 19.69 17.14 3.00
N LEU A 81 18.38 17.27 2.73
CA LEU A 81 17.77 18.55 2.45
C LEU A 81 17.94 19.48 3.66
N ARG A 82 18.58 20.63 3.46
CA ARG A 82 18.67 21.69 4.47
C ARG A 82 17.46 22.60 4.31
N PHE A 83 16.75 22.83 5.41
CA PHE A 83 15.67 23.79 5.48
C PHE A 83 16.27 25.05 6.14
N GLU A 84 16.58 26.07 5.34
CA GLU A 84 16.80 27.44 5.82
C GLU A 84 15.46 28.17 5.94
#